data_AF-A0A7C7DG83-F1
#
_entry.id   AF-A0A7C7DG83-F1
#
_cell.length_a   1.000
_cell.length_b   1.000
_cell.length_c   1.000
_cell.angle_alpha   90.00
_cell.angle_beta   90.00
_cell.angle_gamma   90.00
#
_symmetry.space_group_name_H-M   'P 1'
#
loop_
_entity.id
_entity.type
_entity.pdbx_description
1 polymer ?
#
loop_
_entity_poly.entity_id
_entity_poly.type
_entity_poly.pdbx_seq_one_letter_code
_entity_poly.pdbx_strand_id
1 'polypeptide(L)'
;YQADQGLSPTTQAILDHTIPLLGLEIMRLHSRSVLEHQQKNSFVEELIAQDFKSEEAMLERGRYLGLNFSHTCLLLVFAVDEFSSPGRQKTGERESQLLQAQLQRALTRQLQQTSPAPFLVGFRGDSLVVVTTWPPEQGREEITSAASELARNILLYLKRSFPTLGFTGGVGLPQQGIRKAGLSFSQAWQAIALGRQIRGGGRVYCYHRLGVYRLLCSHPDPQELLALRDEILGPLADYDEKQRANLLETLAAYFAHNEDVNATAAALFVHPNTVRYRLERAAKLLGRDLNWLEDRFQLYLALKIAGLFPFAPAEKKEGQA
;
A
#
# COMPACT_ATOMS: atom_id res chain seq x y z
N TYR A 1 34.97 -13.34 55.97
CA TYR A 1 33.91 -12.42 55.52
C TYR A 1 34.51 -11.05 55.35
N GLN A 2 34.98 -10.71 54.16
CA GLN A 2 35.36 -9.34 53.80
C GLN A 2 34.96 -9.12 52.34
N ALA A 3 34.12 -8.12 52.09
CA ALA A 3 34.15 -7.25 50.92
C ALA A 3 32.95 -6.29 50.97
N ASP A 4 33.13 -5.18 51.68
CA ASP A 4 32.42 -3.93 51.38
C ASP A 4 33.44 -2.79 51.54
N GLN A 5 34.37 -2.72 50.59
CA GLN A 5 35.24 -1.55 50.45
C GLN A 5 34.63 -0.69 49.36
N GLY A 6 34.04 0.45 49.76
CA GLY A 6 33.53 1.45 48.84
C GLY A 6 34.59 1.92 47.84
N LEU A 7 34.12 2.51 46.74
CA LEU A 7 34.99 3.07 45.70
C LEU A 7 36.00 4.04 46.32
N SER A 8 37.25 3.99 45.87
CA SER A 8 38.26 4.91 46.36
C SER A 8 37.89 6.36 46.01
N PRO A 9 38.29 7.37 46.81
CA PRO A 9 37.94 8.77 46.56
C PRO A 9 38.34 9.26 45.15
N THR A 10 39.46 8.74 44.61
CA THR A 10 39.91 9.03 43.25
C THR A 10 39.01 8.39 42.20
N THR A 11 38.54 7.17 42.41
CA THR A 11 37.58 6.50 41.51
C THR A 11 36.23 7.23 41.50
N GLN A 12 35.78 7.72 42.65
CA GLN A 12 34.54 8.48 42.79
C GLN A 12 34.64 9.83 42.07
N ALA A 13 35.74 10.57 42.25
CA ALA A 13 35.99 11.81 41.53
C ALA A 13 36.08 11.62 40.00
N ILE A 14 36.68 10.52 39.52
CA ILE A 14 36.68 10.17 38.10
C ILE A 14 35.25 9.93 37.60
N LEU A 15 34.43 9.15 38.31
CA LEU A 15 33.04 8.91 37.93
C LEU A 15 32.22 10.20 37.89
N ASP A 16 32.34 11.06 38.91
CA ASP A 16 31.62 12.34 39.00
C ASP A 16 31.95 13.29 37.85
N HIS A 17 33.19 13.22 37.31
CA HIS A 17 33.58 13.98 36.12
C HIS A 17 33.25 13.29 34.79
N THR A 18 33.33 11.97 34.72
CA THR A 18 33.18 11.23 33.45
C THR A 18 31.70 11.00 33.11
N ILE A 19 30.83 10.79 34.09
CA ILE A 19 29.39 10.56 33.88
C ILE A 19 28.72 11.76 33.17
N PRO A 20 28.93 13.03 33.59
CA PRO A 20 28.38 14.18 32.88
C PRO A 20 28.89 14.32 31.44
N LEU A 21 30.19 14.03 31.20
CA LEU A 21 30.78 14.07 29.87
C LEU A 21 30.20 13.00 28.94
N LEU A 22 30.03 11.77 29.44
CA LEU A 22 29.32 10.69 28.75
C LEU A 22 27.88 11.07 28.45
N GLY A 23 27.18 11.65 29.43
CA GLY A 23 25.80 12.14 29.26
C GLY A 23 25.71 13.19 28.14
N LEU A 24 26.64 14.15 28.12
CA LEU A 24 26.70 15.20 27.10
C LEU A 24 27.00 14.63 25.70
N GLU A 25 27.91 13.66 25.60
CA GLU A 25 28.22 13.01 24.32
C GLU A 25 27.05 12.16 23.81
N ILE A 26 26.37 11.42 24.69
CA ILE A 26 25.14 10.69 24.35
C ILE A 26 24.06 11.66 23.87
N MET A 27 23.85 12.79 24.56
CA MET A 27 22.91 13.83 24.16
C MET A 27 23.27 14.45 22.80
N ARG A 28 24.55 14.71 22.55
CA ARG A 28 25.04 15.26 21.27
C ARG A 28 24.80 14.29 20.11
N LEU A 29 25.14 13.01 20.29
CA LEU A 29 24.89 11.95 19.30
C LEU A 29 23.40 11.76 19.05
N HIS A 30 22.58 11.78 20.11
CA HIS A 30 21.13 11.70 19.99
C HIS A 30 20.55 12.89 19.23
N SER A 31 20.96 14.12 19.57
CA SER A 31 20.51 15.36 18.92
C SER A 31 20.85 15.37 17.44
N ARG A 32 22.06 14.93 17.06
CA ARG A 32 22.47 14.79 15.67
C ARG A 32 21.60 13.78 14.92
N SER A 33 21.32 12.61 15.52
CA SER A 33 20.44 11.60 14.92
C SER A 33 19.02 12.13 14.72
N VAL A 34 18.46 12.83 15.72
CA VAL A 34 17.12 13.43 15.64
C VAL A 34 17.05 14.49 14.52
N LEU A 35 18.06 15.37 14.44
CA LEU A 35 18.17 16.36 13.38
C LEU A 35 18.25 15.72 11.99
N GLU A 36 19.07 14.68 11.83
CA GLU A 36 19.14 13.92 10.57
C GLU A 36 17.78 13.31 10.21
N HIS A 37 17.06 12.72 11.15
CA HIS A 37 15.71 12.18 10.90
C HIS A 37 14.69 13.26 10.52
N GLN A 38 14.70 14.39 11.24
CA GLN A 38 13.83 15.53 10.94
C GLN A 38 14.10 16.10 9.55
N GLN A 39 15.37 16.23 9.16
CA GLN A 39 15.75 16.69 7.82
C GLN A 39 15.25 15.76 6.71
N LYS A 40 15.31 14.44 6.93
CA LYS A 40 14.81 13.44 5.96
C LYS A 40 13.29 13.50 5.84
N ASN A 41 12.58 13.58 6.96
CA ASN A 41 11.12 13.62 6.94
C ASN A 41 10.58 14.93 6.35
N SER A 42 11.16 16.08 6.70
CA SER A 42 10.78 17.36 6.07
C SER A 42 11.09 17.36 4.57
N PHE A 43 12.20 16.75 4.14
CA PHE A 43 12.49 16.59 2.70
C PHE A 43 11.42 15.74 2.00
N VAL A 44 11.03 14.60 2.59
CA VAL A 44 10.00 13.72 2.02
C VAL A 44 8.65 14.43 1.97
N GLU A 45 8.26 15.17 3.01
CA GLU A 45 7.00 15.92 3.04
C GLU A 45 6.97 17.00 1.97
N GLU A 46 7.99 17.87 1.91
CA GLU A 46 8.10 18.94 0.90
C GLU A 46 8.16 18.36 -0.52
N LEU A 47 8.92 17.27 -0.72
CA LEU A 47 9.04 16.58 -2.01
C LEU A 47 7.67 16.08 -2.49
N ILE A 48 6.87 15.48 -1.61
CA ILE A 48 5.59 14.90 -2.02
C ILE A 48 4.52 15.97 -2.15
N ALA A 49 4.48 16.92 -1.22
CA ALA A 49 3.56 18.06 -1.27
C ALA A 49 3.87 19.01 -2.43
N GLN A 50 5.06 18.90 -3.03
CA GLN A 50 5.57 19.82 -4.05
C GLN A 50 5.61 21.28 -3.54
N ASP A 51 5.84 21.42 -2.23
CA ASP A 51 5.89 22.70 -1.53
C ASP A 51 7.35 23.13 -1.30
N PHE A 52 8.02 23.52 -2.39
CA PHE A 52 9.36 24.08 -2.34
C PHE A 52 9.51 25.22 -3.34
N LYS A 53 10.16 26.31 -2.90
CA LYS A 53 10.28 27.55 -3.68
C LYS A 53 11.31 27.46 -4.81
N SER A 54 12.38 26.69 -4.62
CA SER A 54 13.44 26.50 -5.61
C SER A 54 13.64 25.02 -5.87
N GLU A 55 13.51 24.63 -7.14
CA GLU A 55 13.77 23.27 -7.60
C GLU A 55 15.26 22.93 -7.48
N GLU A 56 16.14 23.89 -7.77
CA GLU A 56 17.60 23.72 -7.65
C GLU A 56 18.02 23.42 -6.22
N ALA A 57 17.52 24.20 -5.25
CA ALA A 57 17.79 23.95 -3.83
C ALA A 57 17.26 22.59 -3.37
N MET A 58 16.09 22.17 -3.87
CA MET A 58 15.52 20.87 -3.57
C MET A 58 16.32 19.72 -4.19
N LEU A 59 16.86 19.91 -5.40
CA LEU A 59 17.77 18.97 -6.05
C LEU A 59 19.09 18.83 -5.29
N GLU A 60 19.69 19.94 -4.85
CA GLU A 60 20.90 19.93 -4.03
C GLU A 60 20.69 19.23 -2.69
N ARG A 61 19.57 19.51 -2.02
CA ARG A 61 19.18 18.82 -0.79
C ARG A 61 18.97 17.32 -1.03
N GLY A 62 18.35 16.95 -2.15
CA GLY A 62 18.24 15.56 -2.60
C GLY A 62 19.61 14.89 -2.72
N ARG A 63 20.57 15.54 -3.40
CA ARG A 63 21.95 15.03 -3.56
C ARG A 63 22.67 14.87 -2.24
N TYR A 64 22.55 15.84 -1.33
CA TYR A 64 23.10 15.75 0.03
C TYR A 64 22.54 14.55 0.81
N LEU A 65 21.26 14.22 0.58
CA LEU A 65 20.60 13.06 1.17
C LEU A 65 20.84 11.74 0.40
N GLY A 66 21.68 11.76 -0.64
CA GLY A 66 22.06 10.58 -1.42
C GLY A 66 21.12 10.22 -2.58
N LEU A 67 20.22 11.12 -2.98
CA LEU A 67 19.30 10.92 -4.10
C LEU A 67 19.66 11.84 -5.28
N ASN A 68 19.64 11.31 -6.50
CA ASN A 68 19.82 12.12 -7.70
C ASN A 68 18.55 12.12 -8.56
N PHE A 69 17.79 13.21 -8.54
CA PHE A 69 16.54 13.33 -9.32
C PHE A 69 16.75 13.75 -10.79
N SER A 70 18.00 13.87 -11.25
CA SER A 70 18.27 13.79 -12.70
C SER A 70 18.07 12.36 -13.21
N HIS A 71 18.08 11.38 -12.31
CA HIS A 71 17.74 9.99 -12.59
C HIS A 71 16.23 9.75 -12.43
N THR A 72 15.77 8.56 -12.81
CA THR A 72 14.36 8.20 -12.67
C THR A 72 14.04 7.95 -11.19
N CYS A 73 13.04 8.64 -10.63
CA CYS A 73 12.59 8.41 -9.26
C CYS A 73 11.36 7.49 -9.20
N LEU A 74 11.26 6.69 -8.15
CA LEU A 74 10.08 5.86 -7.86
C LEU A 74 9.87 5.81 -6.35
N LEU A 75 8.62 5.99 -5.92
CA LEU A 75 8.27 5.95 -4.51
C LEU A 75 7.50 4.67 -4.16
N LEU A 76 7.88 4.07 -3.04
CA LEU A 76 7.16 3.00 -2.36
C LEU A 76 6.53 3.58 -1.10
N VAL A 77 5.31 3.14 -0.80
CA VAL A 77 4.57 3.56 0.40
C VAL A 77 4.18 2.33 1.19
N PHE A 78 4.32 2.37 2.50
CA PHE A 78 3.84 1.34 3.41
C PHE A 78 2.97 2.00 4.45
N ALA A 79 1.66 1.78 4.34
CA ALA A 79 0.71 2.21 5.33
C ALA A 79 0.62 1.16 6.43
N VAL A 80 0.68 1.61 7.68
CA VAL A 80 0.49 0.76 8.85
C VAL A 80 -1.02 0.60 9.06
N ASP A 81 -1.50 -0.64 9.01
CA ASP A 81 -2.93 -0.95 9.01
C ASP A 81 -3.58 -0.50 10.35
N GLU A 82 -2.84 -0.52 11.46
CA GLU A 82 -3.27 -0.07 12.79
C GLU A 82 -3.47 1.44 12.91
N PHE A 83 -2.76 2.25 12.12
CA PHE A 83 -2.98 3.71 12.09
C PHE A 83 -4.23 4.07 11.26
N SER A 84 -4.73 3.14 10.45
CA SER A 84 -5.87 3.35 9.55
C SER A 84 -7.22 2.93 10.17
N SER A 85 -7.23 2.36 11.40
CA SER A 85 -8.43 1.78 12.01
C SER A 85 -9.28 2.83 12.76
N PRO A 86 -10.55 3.06 12.35
CA PRO A 86 -11.44 3.95 13.10
C PRO A 86 -11.76 3.36 14.48
N GLY A 87 -11.55 4.14 15.55
CA GLY A 87 -11.91 3.76 16.92
C GLY A 87 -10.75 3.54 17.89
N ARG A 88 -9.49 3.66 17.47
CA ARG A 88 -8.36 3.65 18.42
C ARG A 88 -8.27 5.02 19.12
N GLN A 89 -8.18 5.01 20.45
CA GLN A 89 -7.57 6.11 21.19
C GLN A 89 -6.20 6.35 20.57
N LYS A 90 -5.97 7.57 20.05
CA LYS A 90 -4.65 7.98 19.54
C LYS A 90 -3.61 7.54 20.58
N THR A 91 -2.77 6.56 20.22
CA THR A 91 -1.49 6.32 20.89
C THR A 91 -0.87 7.69 21.14
N GLY A 92 -0.37 7.96 22.34
CA GLY A 92 0.10 9.31 22.67
C GLY A 92 1.07 9.80 21.59
N GLU A 93 1.00 11.08 21.18
CA GLU A 93 1.79 11.60 20.03
C GLU A 93 3.28 11.20 20.11
N ARG A 94 3.81 11.14 21.33
CA ARG A 94 5.18 10.69 21.64
C ARG A 94 5.44 9.22 21.34
N GLU A 95 4.49 8.32 21.62
CA GLU A 95 4.60 6.89 21.32
C GLU A 95 4.58 6.64 19.81
N SER A 96 3.70 7.35 19.09
CA SER A 96 3.64 7.30 17.62
C SER A 96 4.95 7.77 16.99
N GLN A 97 5.52 8.89 17.47
CA GLN A 97 6.82 9.38 17.01
C GLN A 97 7.96 8.41 17.27
N LEU A 98 7.99 7.77 18.46
CA LEU A 98 8.99 6.76 18.79
C LEU A 98 8.89 5.54 17.88
N LEU A 99 7.67 5.06 17.61
CA LEU A 99 7.44 3.94 16.71
C LEU A 99 7.85 4.29 15.27
N GLN A 100 7.49 5.48 14.76
CA GLN A 100 7.93 5.95 13.45
C GLN A 100 9.46 5.99 13.36
N ALA A 101 10.16 6.55 14.36
CA ALA A 101 11.61 6.57 14.38
C ALA A 101 12.22 5.15 14.40
N GLN A 102 11.63 4.20 15.13
CA GLN A 102 12.06 2.80 15.16
C GLN A 102 11.88 2.13 13.78
N LEU A 103 10.71 2.29 13.16
CA LEU A 103 10.41 1.76 11.83
C LEU A 103 11.36 2.32 10.77
N GLN A 104 11.56 3.65 10.76
CA GLN A 104 12.47 4.32 9.83
C GLN A 104 13.90 3.80 9.98
N ARG A 105 14.40 3.67 11.22
CA ARG A 105 15.76 3.17 11.52
C ARG A 105 15.93 1.72 11.11
N ALA A 106 14.97 0.86 11.46
CA ALA A 106 15.00 -0.56 11.12
C ALA A 106 15.03 -0.75 9.58
N LEU A 107 14.13 -0.09 8.87
CA LEU A 107 14.06 -0.18 7.42
C LEU A 107 15.30 0.42 6.74
N THR A 108 15.81 1.55 7.22
CA THR A 108 17.03 2.16 6.68
C THR A 108 18.21 1.18 6.76
N ARG A 109 18.41 0.51 7.91
CA ARG A 109 19.47 -0.50 8.07
C ARG A 109 19.30 -1.69 7.13
N GLN A 110 18.07 -2.17 6.98
CA GLN A 110 17.77 -3.29 6.08
C GLN A 110 18.09 -2.93 4.63
N LEU A 111 17.69 -1.74 4.18
CA LEU A 111 17.87 -1.30 2.81
C LEU A 111 19.33 -0.95 2.48
N GLN A 112 20.13 -0.51 3.47
CA GLN A 112 21.58 -0.32 3.27
C GLN A 112 22.30 -1.58 2.79
N GLN A 113 21.77 -2.76 3.13
CA GLN A 113 22.37 -4.05 2.79
C GLN A 113 21.78 -4.68 1.52
N THR A 114 20.59 -4.25 1.09
CA THR A 114 19.77 -4.98 0.12
C THR A 114 19.20 -4.14 -1.02
N SER A 115 19.22 -2.81 -0.91
CA SER A 115 18.60 -1.94 -1.91
C SER A 115 19.37 -1.98 -3.24
N PRO A 116 18.69 -2.21 -4.37
CA PRO A 116 19.32 -2.19 -5.71
C PRO A 116 19.61 -0.77 -6.22
N ALA A 117 19.15 0.26 -5.52
CA ALA A 117 19.26 1.66 -5.91
C ALA A 117 19.48 2.58 -4.68
N PRO A 118 20.05 3.77 -4.87
CA PRO A 118 20.04 4.82 -3.85
C PRO A 118 18.63 5.10 -3.35
N PHE A 119 18.49 5.24 -2.03
CA PHE A 119 17.19 5.35 -1.39
C PHE A 119 17.21 6.32 -0.21
N LEU A 120 16.02 6.80 0.14
CA LEU A 120 15.74 7.55 1.35
C LEU A 120 14.48 7.00 2.00
N VAL A 121 14.54 6.73 3.31
CA VAL A 121 13.38 6.33 4.10
C VAL A 121 12.93 7.53 4.94
N GLY A 122 11.65 7.86 4.85
CA GLY A 122 11.01 8.88 5.68
C GLY A 122 9.55 8.56 5.96
N PHE A 123 8.86 9.52 6.57
CA PHE A 123 7.43 9.42 6.85
C PHE A 123 6.67 10.57 6.18
N ARG A 124 5.43 10.27 5.78
CA ARG A 124 4.40 11.25 5.44
C ARG A 124 3.13 10.88 6.20
N GLY A 125 2.76 11.72 7.16
CA GLY A 125 1.76 11.35 8.18
C GLY A 125 2.13 10.01 8.84
N ASP A 126 1.24 9.04 8.74
CA ASP A 126 1.39 7.70 9.34
C ASP A 126 1.91 6.63 8.35
N SER A 127 2.33 7.05 7.15
CA SER A 127 2.84 6.14 6.13
C SER A 127 4.35 6.25 6.00
N LEU A 128 5.01 5.09 6.01
CA LEU A 128 6.43 4.97 5.73
C LEU A 128 6.64 5.09 4.22
N VAL A 129 7.53 5.98 3.81
CA VAL A 129 7.83 6.25 2.40
C VAL A 129 9.28 5.90 2.11
N VAL A 130 9.50 5.15 1.03
CA VAL A 130 10.82 4.88 0.48
C VAL A 130 10.91 5.57 -0.87
N VAL A 131 11.76 6.59 -0.95
CA VAL A 131 12.10 7.28 -2.19
C VAL A 131 13.31 6.58 -2.79
N THR A 132 13.26 6.21 -4.06
CA THR A 132 14.37 5.59 -4.78
C THR A 132 14.71 6.37 -6.05
N THR A 133 15.98 6.42 -6.43
CA THR A 133 16.45 7.01 -7.70
C THR A 133 17.28 6.00 -8.48
N TRP A 134 16.93 5.78 -9.75
CA TRP A 134 17.42 4.71 -10.61
C TRP A 134 18.14 5.27 -11.82
N PRO A 135 19.42 4.89 -12.06
CA PRO A 135 20.24 5.41 -13.16
C PRO A 135 19.52 5.40 -14.52
N PRO A 136 19.80 6.38 -15.40
CA PRO A 136 19.07 6.58 -16.65
C PRO A 136 19.22 5.41 -17.64
N GLU A 137 20.23 4.55 -17.48
CA GLU A 137 20.46 3.38 -18.32
C GLU A 137 19.41 2.29 -18.09
N GLN A 138 18.73 2.29 -16.94
CA GLN A 138 17.75 1.27 -16.60
C GLN A 138 16.40 1.54 -17.25
N GLY A 139 15.84 0.51 -17.88
CA GLY A 139 14.54 0.58 -18.51
C GLY A 139 13.41 0.76 -17.51
N ARG A 140 12.31 1.39 -17.94
CA ARG A 140 11.12 1.59 -17.09
C ARG A 140 10.56 0.28 -16.53
N GLU A 141 10.55 -0.78 -17.33
CA GLU A 141 10.06 -2.10 -16.94
C GLU A 141 10.98 -2.76 -15.90
N GLU A 142 12.29 -2.66 -16.09
CA GLU A 142 13.30 -3.16 -15.15
C GLU A 142 13.17 -2.48 -13.78
N ILE A 143 13.11 -1.14 -13.77
CA ILE A 143 12.89 -0.35 -12.55
C ILE A 143 11.59 -0.79 -11.86
N THR A 144 10.51 -0.95 -12.63
CA THR A 144 9.20 -1.34 -12.08
C THR A 144 9.23 -2.74 -11.47
N SER A 145 9.93 -3.68 -12.11
CA SER A 145 10.11 -5.05 -11.62
C SER A 145 10.94 -5.08 -10.33
N ALA A 146 12.11 -4.45 -10.34
CA ALA A 146 13.01 -4.37 -9.21
C ALA A 146 12.37 -3.64 -8.00
N ALA A 147 11.64 -2.55 -8.24
CA ALA A 147 10.90 -1.85 -7.20
C ALA A 147 9.75 -2.71 -6.61
N SER A 148 9.08 -3.50 -7.44
CA SER A 148 8.02 -4.42 -6.98
C SER A 148 8.60 -5.55 -6.12
N GLU A 149 9.77 -6.07 -6.46
CA GLU A 149 10.48 -7.07 -5.67
C GLU A 149 10.98 -6.47 -4.35
N LEU A 150 11.63 -5.30 -4.41
CA LEU A 150 12.07 -4.54 -3.25
C LEU A 150 10.90 -4.32 -2.28
N ALA A 151 9.74 -3.91 -2.78
CA ALA A 151 8.57 -3.68 -1.94
C ALA A 151 8.08 -4.95 -1.23
N ARG A 152 8.10 -6.11 -1.90
CA ARG A 152 7.74 -7.40 -1.27
C ARG A 152 8.74 -7.78 -0.18
N ASN A 153 10.03 -7.60 -0.44
CA ASN A 153 11.09 -7.88 0.53
C ASN A 153 10.98 -6.97 1.76
N ILE A 154 10.69 -5.68 1.56
CA ILE A 154 10.40 -4.74 2.65
C ILE A 154 9.18 -5.20 3.46
N LEU A 155 8.08 -5.58 2.81
CA LEU A 155 6.89 -6.04 3.52
C LEU A 155 7.17 -7.29 4.38
N LEU A 156 7.89 -8.26 3.83
CA LEU A 156 8.29 -9.47 4.57
C LEU A 156 9.17 -9.12 5.78
N TYR A 157 10.14 -8.21 5.59
CA TYR A 157 10.98 -7.73 6.68
C TYR A 157 10.15 -7.04 7.78
N LEU A 158 9.25 -6.12 7.41
CA LEU A 158 8.41 -5.39 8.37
C LEU A 158 7.52 -6.34 9.17
N LYS A 159 6.87 -7.31 8.52
CA LYS A 159 6.05 -8.32 9.20
C LYS A 159 6.85 -9.16 10.20
N ARG A 160 8.10 -9.50 9.88
CA ARG A 160 8.97 -10.29 10.76
C ARG A 160 9.49 -9.47 11.94
N SER A 161 9.89 -8.23 11.70
CA SER A 161 10.50 -7.36 12.70
C SER A 161 9.48 -6.69 13.62
N PHE A 162 8.23 -6.52 13.15
CA PHE A 162 7.13 -5.88 13.87
C PHE A 162 5.85 -6.73 13.76
N PRO A 163 5.81 -7.92 14.39
CA PRO A 163 4.73 -8.89 14.21
C PRO A 163 3.38 -8.43 14.78
N THR A 164 3.39 -7.41 15.65
CA THR A 164 2.18 -6.80 16.23
C THR A 164 1.57 -5.73 15.34
N LEU A 165 2.17 -5.44 14.18
CA LEU A 165 1.72 -4.43 13.23
C LEU A 165 1.40 -5.05 11.86
N GLY A 166 0.30 -4.62 11.28
CA GLY A 166 -0.11 -4.85 9.91
C GLY A 166 0.47 -3.80 8.98
N PHE A 167 0.95 -4.24 7.82
CA PHE A 167 1.50 -3.34 6.80
C PHE A 167 0.89 -3.69 5.45
N THR A 168 0.48 -2.66 4.72
CA THR A 168 0.14 -2.77 3.30
C THR A 168 1.04 -1.86 2.49
N GLY A 169 1.68 -2.43 1.45
CA GLY A 169 2.61 -1.74 0.58
C GLY A 169 1.98 -1.31 -0.75
N GLY A 170 2.44 -0.18 -1.26
CA GLY A 170 2.09 0.41 -2.54
C GLY A 170 3.33 0.74 -3.35
N VAL A 171 3.30 0.49 -4.65
CA VAL A 171 4.38 0.82 -5.58
C VAL A 171 3.86 1.80 -6.64
N GLY A 172 4.48 2.98 -6.71
CA GLY A 172 4.21 3.97 -7.75
C GLY A 172 4.79 3.58 -9.12
N LEU A 173 4.75 4.50 -10.07
CA LEU A 173 5.47 4.34 -11.35
C LEU A 173 6.80 5.08 -11.34
N PRO A 174 7.75 4.68 -12.21
CA PRO A 174 8.96 5.45 -12.46
C PRO A 174 8.62 6.83 -13.06
N GLN A 175 9.27 7.88 -12.56
CA GLN A 175 9.03 9.28 -12.90
C GLN A 175 10.35 10.01 -13.15
N GLN A 176 10.41 10.84 -14.19
CA GLN A 176 11.56 11.70 -14.44
C GLN A 176 11.37 13.09 -13.84
N GLY A 177 12.40 13.58 -13.14
CA GLY A 177 12.42 14.89 -12.52
C GLY A 177 11.74 14.93 -11.14
N ILE A 178 12.23 15.83 -10.30
CA ILE A 178 11.80 15.95 -8.89
C ILE A 178 10.33 16.36 -8.75
N ARG A 179 9.80 17.12 -9.72
CA ARG A 179 8.39 17.56 -9.71
C ARG A 179 7.37 16.45 -9.88
N LYS A 180 7.79 15.29 -10.40
CA LYS A 180 6.91 14.13 -10.58
C LYS A 180 7.03 13.13 -9.43
N ALA A 181 7.87 13.38 -8.42
CA ALA A 181 7.99 12.50 -7.25
C ALA A 181 6.65 12.38 -6.50
N GLY A 182 5.93 13.50 -6.31
CA GLY A 182 4.59 13.50 -5.71
C GLY A 182 3.57 12.65 -6.48
N LEU A 183 3.69 12.58 -7.81
CA LEU A 183 2.85 11.71 -8.64
C LEU A 183 3.15 10.23 -8.35
N SER A 184 4.43 9.83 -8.25
CA SER A 184 4.79 8.45 -7.89
C SER A 184 4.25 8.05 -6.51
N PHE A 185 4.32 8.97 -5.53
CA PHE A 185 3.69 8.78 -4.22
C PHE A 185 2.18 8.57 -4.33
N SER A 186 1.47 9.47 -5.04
CA SER A 186 0.02 9.38 -5.21
C SER A 186 -0.39 8.05 -5.85
N GLN A 187 0.38 7.58 -6.83
CA GLN A 187 0.18 6.28 -7.48
C GLN A 187 0.37 5.11 -6.50
N ALA A 188 1.44 5.13 -5.69
CA ALA A 188 1.67 4.12 -4.67
C ALA A 188 0.52 4.07 -3.64
N TRP A 189 0.07 5.24 -3.18
CA TRP A 189 -1.03 5.35 -2.22
C TRP A 189 -2.37 4.88 -2.81
N GLN A 190 -2.69 5.26 -4.05
CA GLN A 190 -3.85 4.73 -4.78
C GLN A 190 -3.79 3.21 -4.92
N ALA A 191 -2.61 2.64 -5.16
CA ALA A 191 -2.44 1.19 -5.20
C ALA A 191 -2.77 0.51 -3.86
N ILE A 192 -2.39 1.12 -2.74
CA ILE A 192 -2.79 0.65 -1.40
C ILE A 192 -4.30 0.75 -1.23
N ALA A 193 -4.90 1.92 -1.48
CA ALA A 193 -6.31 2.15 -1.26
C ALA A 193 -7.18 1.14 -2.04
N LEU A 194 -6.93 1.01 -3.35
CA LEU A 194 -7.68 0.11 -4.23
C LEU A 194 -7.36 -1.36 -3.96
N GLY A 195 -6.10 -1.68 -3.74
CA GLY A 195 -5.68 -3.04 -3.42
C GLY A 195 -6.30 -3.55 -2.12
N ARG A 196 -6.33 -2.72 -1.07
CA ARG A 196 -6.98 -3.04 0.21
C ARG A 196 -8.46 -3.32 0.04
N GLN A 197 -9.15 -2.48 -0.71
CA GLN A 197 -10.58 -2.61 -0.94
C GLN A 197 -10.94 -3.90 -1.70
N ILE A 198 -10.14 -4.28 -2.71
CA ILE A 198 -10.44 -5.44 -3.56
C ILE A 198 -9.91 -6.76 -2.97
N ARG A 199 -8.73 -6.75 -2.32
CA ARG A 199 -7.98 -7.97 -1.94
C ARG A 199 -7.51 -7.99 -0.49
N GLY A 200 -7.90 -7.00 0.33
CA GLY A 200 -7.54 -6.89 1.74
C GLY A 200 -6.15 -6.29 2.02
N GLY A 201 -5.84 -6.09 3.29
CA GLY A 201 -4.54 -5.59 3.76
C GLY A 201 -3.42 -6.63 3.74
N GLY A 202 -2.25 -6.25 4.26
CA GLY A 202 -1.14 -7.20 4.47
C GLY A 202 -0.38 -7.62 3.21
N ARG A 203 -0.49 -6.88 2.10
CA ARG A 203 0.08 -7.21 0.78
C ARG A 203 0.74 -6.01 0.12
N VAL A 204 1.48 -6.24 -0.96
CA VAL A 204 2.00 -5.18 -1.84
C VAL A 204 1.14 -5.08 -3.10
N TYR A 205 0.72 -3.86 -3.41
CA TYR A 205 -0.04 -3.51 -4.61
C TYR A 205 0.78 -2.59 -5.51
N CYS A 206 0.90 -2.95 -6.78
CA CYS A 206 1.64 -2.16 -7.76
C CYS A 206 0.68 -1.39 -8.65
N TYR A 207 0.89 -0.08 -8.78
CA TYR A 207 -0.02 0.79 -9.55
C TYR A 207 -0.17 0.35 -11.01
N HIS A 208 0.91 -0.12 -11.66
CA HIS A 208 0.85 -0.63 -13.05
C HIS A 208 -0.05 -1.87 -13.21
N ARG A 209 -0.36 -2.60 -12.13
CA ARG A 209 -1.19 -3.81 -12.16
C ARG A 209 -2.67 -3.57 -11.86
N LEU A 210 -3.05 -2.33 -11.57
CA LEU A 210 -4.45 -1.98 -11.26
C LEU A 210 -5.33 -1.98 -12.51
N GLY A 211 -4.77 -1.86 -13.72
CA GLY A 211 -5.54 -1.92 -14.97
C GLY A 211 -6.73 -0.96 -14.98
N VAL A 212 -7.90 -1.46 -15.39
CA VAL A 212 -9.15 -0.69 -15.51
C VAL A 212 -9.61 -0.03 -14.20
N TYR A 213 -9.25 -0.58 -13.04
CA TYR A 213 -9.64 -0.01 -11.75
C TYR A 213 -9.12 1.44 -11.57
N ARG A 214 -8.01 1.80 -12.23
CA ARG A 214 -7.50 3.18 -12.24
C ARG A 214 -8.48 4.16 -12.89
N LEU A 215 -9.11 3.74 -13.99
CA LEU A 215 -10.08 4.55 -14.71
C LEU A 215 -11.37 4.66 -13.90
N LEU A 216 -11.88 3.52 -13.42
CA LEU A 216 -13.11 3.47 -12.61
C LEU A 216 -13.02 4.37 -11.38
N CYS A 217 -11.89 4.34 -10.65
CA CYS A 217 -11.75 5.13 -9.42
C CYS A 217 -11.39 6.61 -9.67
N SER A 218 -10.99 6.94 -10.90
CA SER A 218 -10.77 8.33 -11.30
C SER A 218 -12.03 8.95 -11.91
N HIS A 219 -13.13 8.18 -12.04
CA HIS A 219 -14.39 8.68 -12.56
C HIS A 219 -14.99 9.71 -11.59
N PRO A 220 -15.34 10.92 -12.04
CA PRO A 220 -15.83 11.98 -11.15
C PRO A 220 -17.16 11.67 -10.46
N ASP A 221 -17.99 10.79 -11.03
CA ASP A 221 -19.30 10.44 -10.48
C ASP A 221 -19.40 8.93 -10.15
N PRO A 222 -19.08 8.52 -8.91
CA PRO A 222 -19.26 7.13 -8.48
C PRO A 222 -20.71 6.62 -8.61
N GLN A 223 -21.73 7.48 -8.59
CA GLN A 223 -23.13 7.07 -8.69
C GLN A 223 -23.46 6.54 -10.09
N GLU A 224 -22.84 7.08 -11.14
CA GLU A 224 -22.99 6.56 -12.50
C GLU A 224 -22.43 5.13 -12.62
N LEU A 225 -21.31 4.84 -11.96
CA LEU A 225 -20.77 3.48 -11.92
C LEU A 225 -21.71 2.52 -11.17
N LEU A 226 -22.27 2.96 -10.05
CA LEU A 226 -23.25 2.18 -9.30
C LEU A 226 -24.50 1.90 -10.15
N ALA A 227 -25.03 2.91 -10.83
CA ALA A 227 -26.18 2.76 -11.72
C ALA A 227 -25.91 1.77 -12.85
N LEU A 228 -24.73 1.86 -13.50
CA LEU A 228 -24.33 0.92 -14.54
C LEU A 228 -24.17 -0.51 -14.02
N ARG A 229 -23.58 -0.68 -12.82
CA ARG A 229 -23.50 -1.98 -12.14
C ARG A 229 -24.89 -2.54 -11.89
N ASP A 230 -25.80 -1.74 -11.36
CA ASP A 230 -27.16 -2.16 -10.99
C ASP A 230 -28.02 -2.47 -12.23
N GLU A 231 -27.87 -1.70 -13.30
CA GLU A 231 -28.51 -1.96 -14.59
C GLU A 231 -28.07 -3.32 -15.17
N ILE A 232 -26.77 -3.61 -15.14
CA ILE A 232 -26.20 -4.80 -15.78
C ILE A 232 -26.31 -6.05 -14.91
N LEU A 233 -26.04 -5.94 -13.61
CA LEU A 233 -25.92 -7.09 -12.69
C LEU A 233 -27.03 -7.16 -11.64
N GLY A 234 -27.85 -6.12 -11.48
CA GLY A 234 -28.95 -6.08 -10.51
C GLY A 234 -29.92 -7.26 -10.63
N PRO A 235 -30.41 -7.62 -11.83
CA PRO A 235 -31.30 -8.79 -11.98
C PRO A 235 -30.66 -10.10 -11.52
N LEU A 236 -29.34 -10.23 -11.66
CA LEU A 236 -28.60 -11.41 -11.20
C LEU A 236 -28.43 -11.40 -9.68
N ALA A 237 -28.11 -10.24 -9.09
CA ALA A 237 -27.97 -10.07 -7.66
C ALA A 237 -29.30 -10.34 -6.93
N ASP A 238 -30.41 -9.78 -7.42
CA ASP A 238 -31.77 -10.01 -6.89
C ASP A 238 -32.18 -11.49 -6.94
N TYR A 239 -31.79 -12.18 -8.01
CA TYR A 239 -32.09 -13.60 -8.17
C TYR A 239 -31.28 -14.46 -7.19
N ASP A 240 -29.98 -14.18 -7.06
CA ASP A 240 -29.11 -14.87 -6.12
C ASP A 240 -29.55 -14.68 -4.67
N GLU A 241 -30.03 -13.49 -4.31
CA GLU A 241 -30.58 -13.24 -2.98
C GLU A 241 -31.80 -14.12 -2.69
N LYS A 242 -32.74 -14.21 -3.64
CA LYS A 242 -33.99 -14.97 -3.47
C LYS A 242 -33.80 -16.48 -3.52
N GLN A 243 -32.89 -16.96 -4.36
CA GLN A 243 -32.77 -18.38 -4.73
C GLN A 243 -31.47 -19.04 -4.25
N ARG A 244 -30.53 -18.26 -3.70
CA ARG A 244 -29.18 -18.73 -3.31
C ARG A 244 -28.48 -19.50 -4.45
N ALA A 245 -28.59 -18.98 -5.66
CA ALA A 245 -28.19 -19.69 -6.88
C ALA A 245 -26.70 -19.55 -7.23
N ASN A 246 -25.98 -18.64 -6.56
CA ASN A 246 -24.55 -18.33 -6.74
C ASN A 246 -24.18 -18.03 -8.21
N LEU A 247 -25.07 -17.39 -8.96
CA LEU A 247 -24.86 -17.05 -10.36
C LEU A 247 -23.82 -15.93 -10.52
N LEU A 248 -23.85 -14.91 -9.67
CA LEU A 248 -22.90 -13.80 -9.69
C LEU A 248 -21.49 -14.28 -9.36
N GLU A 249 -21.35 -15.13 -8.33
CA GLU A 249 -20.09 -15.81 -8.00
C GLU A 249 -19.60 -16.66 -9.17
N THR A 250 -20.50 -17.42 -9.81
CA THR A 250 -20.14 -18.27 -10.95
C THR A 250 -19.68 -17.44 -12.15
N LEU A 251 -20.34 -16.33 -12.46
CA LEU A 251 -19.96 -15.43 -13.54
C LEU A 251 -18.61 -14.74 -13.25
N ALA A 252 -18.38 -14.31 -12.00
CA ALA A 252 -17.11 -13.73 -11.58
C ALA A 252 -15.96 -14.73 -11.70
N ALA A 253 -16.16 -15.97 -11.24
CA ALA A 253 -15.18 -17.04 -11.37
C ALA A 253 -14.93 -17.40 -12.85
N TYR A 254 -15.98 -17.44 -13.67
CA TYR A 254 -15.86 -17.69 -15.10
C TYR A 254 -14.90 -16.72 -15.79
N PHE A 255 -15.07 -15.41 -15.59
CA PHE A 255 -14.15 -14.43 -16.14
C PHE A 255 -12.76 -14.46 -15.47
N ALA A 256 -12.66 -14.78 -14.17
CA ALA A 256 -11.38 -14.91 -13.48
C ALA A 256 -10.53 -16.08 -14.02
N HIS A 257 -11.18 -17.10 -14.57
CA HIS A 257 -10.57 -18.30 -15.15
C HIS A 257 -10.57 -18.28 -16.69
N ASN A 258 -10.49 -17.08 -17.29
CA ASN A 258 -10.39 -16.88 -18.74
C ASN A 258 -11.53 -17.57 -19.52
N GLU A 259 -12.74 -17.58 -18.96
CA GLU A 259 -13.92 -18.13 -19.61
C GLU A 259 -13.83 -19.66 -19.84
N ASP A 260 -12.96 -20.35 -19.08
CA ASP A 260 -12.84 -21.81 -19.08
C ASP A 260 -13.79 -22.43 -18.04
N VAL A 261 -14.78 -23.17 -18.54
CA VAL A 261 -15.79 -23.86 -17.73
C VAL A 261 -15.17 -24.89 -16.78
N ASN A 262 -14.16 -25.64 -17.21
CA ASN A 262 -13.53 -26.68 -16.38
C ASN A 262 -12.71 -26.06 -15.26
N ALA A 263 -11.92 -25.02 -15.58
CA ALA A 263 -11.15 -24.29 -14.58
C ALA A 263 -12.08 -23.59 -13.56
N THR A 264 -13.20 -23.02 -14.04
CA THR A 264 -14.23 -22.42 -13.18
C THR A 264 -14.88 -23.45 -12.27
N ALA A 265 -15.23 -24.62 -12.80
CA ALA A 265 -15.84 -25.71 -12.05
C ALA A 265 -14.91 -26.22 -10.93
N ALA A 266 -13.62 -26.37 -11.24
CA ALA A 266 -12.60 -26.74 -10.26
C ALA A 266 -12.45 -25.67 -9.16
N ALA A 267 -12.43 -24.38 -9.53
CA ALA A 267 -12.31 -23.28 -8.58
C ALA A 267 -13.53 -23.14 -7.64
N LEU A 268 -14.73 -23.47 -8.13
CA LEU A 268 -15.97 -23.42 -7.37
C LEU A 268 -16.33 -24.75 -6.69
N PHE A 269 -15.51 -25.79 -6.86
CA PHE A 269 -15.78 -27.15 -6.36
C PHE A 269 -17.13 -27.72 -6.80
N VAL A 270 -17.50 -27.51 -8.07
CA VAL A 270 -18.74 -28.03 -8.68
C VAL A 270 -18.45 -28.80 -9.97
N HIS A 271 -19.46 -29.51 -10.48
CA HIS A 271 -19.34 -30.17 -11.78
C HIS A 271 -19.40 -29.15 -12.94
N PRO A 272 -18.67 -29.33 -14.06
CA PRO A 272 -18.73 -28.44 -15.23
C PRO A 272 -20.14 -28.16 -15.76
N ASN A 273 -21.03 -29.16 -15.70
CA ASN A 273 -22.44 -28.99 -16.10
C ASN A 273 -23.17 -27.97 -15.21
N THR A 274 -22.86 -27.91 -13.91
CA THR A 274 -23.43 -26.91 -13.00
C THR A 274 -23.01 -25.51 -13.41
N VAL A 275 -21.74 -25.32 -13.80
CA VAL A 275 -21.25 -24.03 -14.31
C VAL A 275 -21.98 -23.64 -15.57
N ARG A 276 -22.10 -24.54 -16.57
CA ARG A 276 -22.84 -24.27 -17.82
C ARG A 276 -24.28 -23.87 -17.54
N TYR A 277 -24.98 -24.63 -16.70
CA TYR A 277 -26.35 -24.32 -16.30
C TYR A 277 -26.47 -22.93 -15.66
N ARG A 278 -25.58 -22.60 -14.72
CA ARG A 278 -25.57 -21.29 -14.05
C ARG A 278 -25.27 -20.14 -15.02
N LEU A 279 -24.33 -20.33 -15.94
CA LEU A 279 -24.01 -19.34 -16.98
C LEU A 279 -25.18 -19.13 -17.95
N GLU A 280 -25.82 -20.20 -18.42
CA GLU A 280 -27.03 -20.12 -19.25
C GLU A 280 -28.18 -19.41 -18.52
N ARG A 281 -28.33 -19.67 -17.22
CA ARG A 281 -29.34 -19.01 -16.39
C ARG A 281 -29.02 -17.53 -16.23
N ALA A 282 -27.77 -17.18 -15.95
CA ALA A 282 -27.32 -15.80 -15.84
C ALA A 282 -27.55 -15.02 -17.15
N ALA A 283 -27.14 -15.58 -18.29
CA ALA A 283 -27.35 -15.02 -19.62
C ALA A 283 -28.84 -14.72 -19.89
N LYS A 284 -29.72 -15.67 -19.58
CA LYS A 284 -31.18 -15.50 -19.72
C LYS A 284 -31.75 -14.41 -18.81
N LEU A 285 -31.32 -14.34 -17.56
CA LEU A 285 -31.80 -13.33 -16.60
C LEU A 285 -31.35 -11.92 -16.98
N LEU A 286 -30.13 -11.80 -17.51
CA LEU A 286 -29.56 -10.52 -17.91
C LEU A 286 -29.97 -10.09 -19.32
N GLY A 287 -30.56 -10.98 -20.11
CA GLY A 287 -30.88 -10.73 -21.52
C GLY A 287 -29.62 -10.53 -22.37
N ARG A 288 -28.54 -11.25 -22.05
CA ARG A 288 -27.20 -11.11 -22.66
C ARG A 288 -26.73 -12.42 -23.28
N ASP A 289 -25.98 -12.33 -24.37
CA ASP A 289 -25.33 -13.48 -25.01
C ASP A 289 -23.85 -13.54 -24.66
N LEU A 290 -23.46 -14.57 -23.90
CA LEU A 290 -22.06 -14.81 -23.52
C LEU A 290 -21.16 -15.17 -24.72
N ASN A 291 -21.70 -15.42 -25.91
CA ASN A 291 -20.90 -15.59 -27.13
C ASN A 291 -20.55 -14.25 -27.78
N TRP A 292 -21.27 -13.17 -27.46
CA TRP A 292 -20.99 -11.83 -27.98
C TRP A 292 -19.96 -11.11 -27.11
N LEU A 293 -18.92 -10.56 -27.78
CA LEU A 293 -17.83 -9.86 -27.09
C LEU A 293 -18.33 -8.65 -26.30
N GLU A 294 -19.24 -7.87 -26.87
CA GLU A 294 -19.76 -6.65 -26.25
C GLU A 294 -20.49 -6.96 -24.94
N ASP A 295 -21.36 -7.97 -24.95
CA ASP A 295 -22.07 -8.42 -23.75
C ASP A 295 -21.09 -8.95 -22.69
N ARG A 296 -20.10 -9.76 -23.08
CA ARG A 296 -19.06 -10.22 -22.15
C ARG A 296 -18.27 -9.05 -21.55
N PHE A 297 -17.91 -8.06 -22.37
CA PHE A 297 -17.18 -6.89 -21.90
C PHE A 297 -17.99 -6.08 -20.88
N GLN A 298 -19.26 -5.80 -21.18
CA GLN A 298 -20.17 -5.09 -20.27
C GLN A 298 -20.34 -5.84 -18.95
N LEU A 299 -20.53 -7.15 -18.99
CA LEU A 299 -20.61 -8.00 -17.79
C LEU A 299 -19.30 -7.98 -16.98
N TYR A 300 -18.16 -8.13 -17.66
CA TYR A 300 -16.86 -8.10 -17.01
C TYR A 300 -16.59 -6.73 -16.36
N LEU A 301 -16.91 -5.63 -17.04
CA LEU A 301 -16.79 -4.28 -16.52
C LEU A 301 -17.68 -4.07 -15.30
N ALA A 302 -18.95 -4.47 -15.38
CA ALA A 302 -19.89 -4.39 -14.26
C ALA A 302 -19.40 -5.21 -13.05
N LEU A 303 -18.79 -6.38 -13.27
CA LEU A 303 -18.16 -7.16 -12.20
C LEU A 303 -16.94 -6.46 -11.59
N LYS A 304 -16.15 -5.73 -12.39
CA LYS A 304 -15.07 -4.89 -11.86
C LYS A 304 -15.61 -3.76 -10.98
N ILE A 305 -16.69 -3.12 -11.41
CA ILE A 305 -17.37 -2.10 -10.62
C ILE A 305 -17.94 -2.71 -9.33
N ALA A 306 -18.58 -3.88 -9.40
CA ALA A 306 -19.10 -4.60 -8.24
C ALA A 306 -18.00 -4.97 -7.22
N GLY A 307 -16.77 -5.24 -7.69
CA GLY A 307 -15.62 -5.47 -6.82
C GLY A 307 -15.13 -4.21 -6.08
N LEU A 308 -15.42 -3.01 -6.60
CA LEU A 308 -15.17 -1.73 -5.91
C LEU A 308 -16.35 -1.37 -5.02
N PHE A 309 -17.57 -1.54 -5.53
CA PHE A 309 -18.80 -1.24 -4.85
C PHE A 309 -19.64 -2.51 -4.77
N PRO A 310 -19.49 -3.31 -3.69
CA PRO A 310 -20.27 -4.52 -3.52
C PRO A 310 -21.77 -4.20 -3.46
N PHE A 311 -22.61 -5.15 -3.88
CA PHE A 311 -24.03 -5.10 -3.55
C PHE A 311 -24.17 -5.14 -2.02
N ALA A 312 -24.98 -4.22 -1.47
CA ALA A 312 -25.25 -4.24 -0.03
C ALA A 312 -25.97 -5.56 0.31
N PRO A 313 -25.55 -6.29 1.35
CA PRO A 313 -26.42 -7.33 1.90
C PRO A 313 -27.70 -6.63 2.36
N ALA A 314 -28.87 -7.11 1.94
CA ALA A 314 -30.12 -6.54 2.41
C ALA A 314 -30.09 -6.54 3.95
N GLU A 315 -30.26 -5.35 4.53
CA GLU A 315 -30.60 -5.25 5.94
C GLU A 315 -31.77 -6.20 6.17
N LYS A 316 -31.60 -7.17 7.06
CA LYS A 316 -32.74 -7.91 7.59
C LYS A 316 -33.73 -6.83 8.02
N LYS A 317 -34.88 -6.76 7.35
CA LYS A 317 -36.05 -6.06 7.89
C LYS A 317 -36.42 -6.78 9.19
N GLU A 318 -35.72 -6.47 10.26
CA GLU A 318 -36.18 -6.77 11.61
C GLU A 318 -37.41 -5.89 11.85
N GLY A 319 -38.58 -6.52 11.70
CA GLY A 319 -39.78 -6.20 12.44
C GLY A 319 -40.51 -4.91 12.07
N GLN A 320 -41.34 -4.96 11.02
CA GLN A 320 -42.66 -4.32 10.96
C GLN A 320 -43.51 -5.22 10.03
N ALA A 321 -44.60 -5.88 10.43
CA ALA A 321 -45.43 -5.88 11.63
C ALA A 321 -46.06 -7.27 11.79
#